data_AF-A0A0A9HG89-F1
#
_entry.id   AF-A0A0A9HG89-F1
#
_cell.length_a   1.000
_cell.length_b   1.000
_cell.length_c   1.000
_cell.angle_alpha   90.00
_cell.angle_beta   90.00
_cell.angle_gamma   90.00
#
_symmetry.space_group_name_H-M   'P 1'
#
loop_
_entity.id
_entity.type
_entity.pdbx_description
1 polymer ?
#
loop_
_entity_poly.entity_id
_entity_poly.type
_entity_poly.pdbx_seq_one_letter_code
_entity_poly.pdbx_strand_id
1 'polypeptide(L)'
;MLEKYKNYGFGRCPRVYCCGQPCLSVGQSDIHRSSTVKIYCPKCEDIYYPRSKYQGNIDGAYFGATFSHLFLMTYEHLKPQKPSQRYVPRVFGFKLHKP
;
A
#
# COMPACT_ATOMS: atom_id res chain seq x y z
N MET A 1 5.23 -14.54 -6.60
CA MET A 1 4.83 -13.26 -5.98
C MET A 1 5.67 -12.87 -4.77
N LEU A 2 6.04 -13.82 -3.89
CA LEU A 2 6.89 -13.54 -2.71
C LEU A 2 8.23 -12.89 -3.06
N GLU A 3 8.94 -13.42 -4.05
CA GLU A 3 10.22 -12.86 -4.49
C GLU A 3 10.08 -11.42 -5.02
N LYS A 4 9.03 -11.18 -5.83
CA LYS A 4 8.69 -9.83 -6.31
C LYS A 4 8.39 -8.86 -5.15
N TYR A 5 7.73 -9.32 -4.10
CA TYR A 5 7.49 -8.52 -2.88
C TYR A 5 8.81 -8.18 -2.15
N LYS A 6 9.68 -9.18 -1.95
CA LYS A 6 11.01 -8.99 -1.34
C LYS A 6 11.89 -8.01 -2.12
N ASN A 7 11.77 -8.03 -3.45
CA ASN A 7 12.52 -7.16 -4.36
C ASN A 7 11.83 -5.80 -4.63
N TYR A 8 10.81 -5.42 -3.86
CA TYR A 8 10.06 -4.16 -4.03
C TYR A 8 9.38 -4.00 -5.40
N GLY A 9 9.14 -5.08 -6.14
CA GLY A 9 8.64 -5.05 -7.51
C GLY A 9 7.18 -4.59 -7.66
N PHE A 10 6.42 -4.50 -6.56
CA PHE A 10 5.10 -3.88 -6.53
C PHE A 10 5.13 -2.40 -6.12
N GLY A 11 6.31 -1.89 -5.76
CA GLY A 11 6.48 -0.53 -5.26
C GLY A 11 6.51 -0.43 -3.74
N ARG A 12 6.57 0.81 -3.27
CA ARG A 12 6.74 1.19 -1.86
C ARG A 12 5.65 2.15 -1.43
N CYS A 13 5.33 2.11 -0.13
CA CYS A 13 4.32 2.99 0.44
C CYS A 13 4.70 4.47 0.27
N PRO A 14 3.78 5.33 -0.21
CA PRO A 14 4.06 6.74 -0.35
C PRO A 14 4.06 7.50 0.99
N ARG A 15 3.50 6.95 2.07
CA ARG A 15 3.52 7.60 3.39
C ARG A 15 4.94 7.67 3.95
N VAL A 16 5.36 8.87 4.33
CA VAL A 16 6.67 9.15 4.92
C VAL A 16 6.95 8.24 6.12
N TYR A 17 6.02 8.14 7.07
CA TYR A 17 6.17 7.32 8.29
C TYR A 17 6.02 5.81 8.09
N CYS A 18 5.76 5.35 6.85
CA CYS A 18 5.91 3.94 6.50
C CYS A 18 7.35 3.59 6.11
N CYS A 19 8.25 4.56 5.97
CA CYS A 19 9.68 4.39 5.68
C CYS A 19 9.93 3.52 4.42
N GLY A 20 9.11 3.71 3.38
CA GLY A 20 9.27 2.96 2.13
C GLY A 20 8.91 1.47 2.21
N GLN A 21 8.02 1.08 3.13
CA GLN A 21 7.49 -0.28 3.25
C GLN A 21 7.14 -0.90 1.88
N PRO A 22 7.64 -2.12 1.54
CA PRO A 22 7.21 -2.85 0.36
C PRO A 22 5.70 -3.08 0.38
N CYS A 23 5.05 -2.82 -0.75
CA CYS A 23 3.60 -2.96 -0.92
C CYS A 23 3.26 -4.20 -1.76
N LEU A 24 1.96 -4.50 -1.84
CA LEU A 24 1.40 -5.55 -2.69
C LEU A 24 0.43 -4.92 -3.68
N SER A 25 0.26 -5.50 -4.86
CA SER A 25 -0.79 -5.10 -5.79
C SER A 25 -2.17 -5.48 -5.25
N VAL A 26 -3.20 -4.69 -5.52
CA VAL A 26 -4.59 -4.99 -5.15
C VAL A 26 -5.55 -4.42 -6.19
N GLY A 27 -6.59 -5.17 -6.54
CA GLY A 27 -7.76 -4.65 -7.26
C GLY A 27 -8.83 -4.19 -6.26
N GLN A 28 -9.55 -3.11 -6.54
CA GLN A 28 -10.69 -2.72 -5.69
C GLN A 28 -11.98 -3.48 -6.04
N SER A 29 -11.96 -4.20 -7.17
CA SER A 29 -13.07 -5.00 -7.67
C SER A 29 -12.50 -6.15 -8.49
N ASP A 30 -13.20 -7.29 -8.46
CA ASP A 30 -12.92 -8.45 -9.33
C ASP A 30 -13.64 -8.33 -10.69
N ILE A 31 -14.39 -7.24 -10.91
CA ILE A 31 -15.07 -6.94 -12.17
C ILE A 31 -14.11 -6.22 -13.11
N HIS A 32 -13.91 -6.79 -14.30
CA HIS A 32 -13.09 -6.21 -15.36
C HIS A 32 -13.48 -4.76 -15.69
N ARG A 33 -12.47 -3.94 -15.97
CA ARG A 33 -12.56 -2.51 -16.34
C ARG A 33 -13.24 -1.61 -15.30
N SER A 34 -13.48 -2.12 -14.09
CA SER A 34 -14.07 -1.34 -13.00
C SER A 34 -13.06 -0.35 -12.41
N SER A 35 -11.82 -0.80 -12.16
CA SER A 35 -10.76 0.05 -11.61
C SER A 35 -9.38 -0.46 -12.01
N THR A 36 -8.41 0.44 -12.08
CA THR A 36 -7.01 0.06 -12.30
C THR A 36 -6.37 -0.42 -11.00
N VAL A 37 -5.31 -1.23 -11.12
CA VAL A 37 -4.55 -1.77 -10.01
C VAL A 37 -4.07 -0.66 -9.07
N LYS A 38 -4.22 -0.92 -7.78
CA LYS A 38 -3.69 -0.11 -6.69
C LYS A 38 -2.59 -0.89 -5.96
N ILE A 39 -1.92 -0.22 -5.03
CA ILE A 39 -0.98 -0.87 -4.13
C ILE A 39 -1.50 -0.81 -2.70
N TYR A 40 -1.48 -1.94 -2.00
CA TYR A 40 -1.80 -2.06 -0.59
C TYR A 40 -0.51 -2.02 0.24
N CYS A 41 -0.47 -1.15 1.25
CA CYS A 41 0.63 -1.11 2.20
C CYS A 41 0.28 -1.92 3.47
N PRO A 42 1.03 -2.99 3.79
CA PRO A 42 0.76 -3.79 4.98
C PRO A 42 1.13 -3.10 6.30
N LYS A 43 1.87 -1.98 6.25
CA LYS A 43 2.29 -1.24 7.45
C LYS A 43 1.24 -0.25 7.92
N CYS A 44 0.72 0.58 7.03
CA CYS A 44 -0.37 1.50 7.38
C CYS A 44 -1.76 0.96 7.08
N GLU A 45 -1.87 -0.25 6.52
CA GLU A 45 -3.14 -0.94 6.23
C GLU A 45 -4.06 -0.12 5.32
N ASP A 46 -3.49 0.42 4.23
CA ASP A 46 -4.19 1.37 3.35
C ASP A 46 -3.76 1.22 1.88
N ILE A 47 -4.58 1.74 0.95
CA ILE A 47 -4.47 1.56 -0.50
C ILE A 47 -4.06 2.86 -1.20
N TYR A 48 -3.14 2.77 -2.16
CA TYR A 48 -2.58 3.91 -2.88
C TYR A 48 -2.51 3.68 -4.39
N TYR A 49 -2.39 4.76 -5.15
CA TYR A 49 -2.06 4.68 -6.56
C TYR A 49 -0.58 4.26 -6.75
N PRO A 50 -0.28 3.37 -7.70
CA PRO A 50 1.09 3.07 -8.06
C PRO A 50 1.77 4.31 -8.64
N ARG A 51 3.06 4.51 -8.33
CA ARG A 51 3.84 5.65 -8.86
C ARG A 51 4.10 5.54 -10.36
N SER A 52 4.21 4.32 -10.88
CA SER A 52 4.43 4.08 -12.30
C SER A 52 3.12 4.24 -13.08
N LYS A 53 3.10 5.17 -14.04
CA LYS A 53 1.96 5.38 -14.95
C LYS A 53 1.61 4.11 -15.73
N TYR A 54 2.62 3.31 -16.11
CA TYR A 54 2.41 2.03 -16.77
C TYR A 54 1.64 1.05 -15.88
N GLN A 55 2.06 0.89 -14.62
CA GLN A 55 1.35 0.03 -13.67
C GLN A 55 -0.07 0.54 -13.41
N GLY A 56 -0.25 1.87 -13.30
CA GLY A 56 -1.55 2.49 -13.04
C GLY A 56 -2.59 2.34 -14.15
N ASN A 57 -2.21 1.84 -15.34
CA ASN A 57 -3.12 1.56 -16.45
C ASN A 57 -3.52 0.07 -16.52
N ILE A 58 -2.95 -0.80 -15.67
CA ILE A 58 -3.29 -2.22 -15.64
C ILE A 58 -4.62 -2.40 -14.89
N ASP A 59 -5.49 -3.26 -15.39
CA ASP A 59 -6.76 -3.60 -14.73
C ASP A 59 -6.50 -4.26 -13.35
N GLY A 60 -7.16 -3.76 -12.31
CA GLY A 60 -7.04 -4.27 -10.96
C GLY A 60 -7.62 -5.69 -10.81
N ALA A 61 -8.61 -6.05 -11.63
CA ALA A 61 -9.26 -7.36 -11.59
C ALA A 61 -8.28 -8.52 -11.84
N TYR A 62 -7.16 -8.29 -12.55
CA TYR A 62 -6.12 -9.31 -12.77
C TYR A 62 -5.37 -9.74 -11.50
N PHE A 63 -5.41 -8.90 -10.46
CA PHE A 63 -4.85 -9.22 -9.14
C PHE A 63 -5.94 -9.62 -8.16
N GLY A 64 -7.14 -9.06 -8.34
CA GLY A 64 -8.30 -9.28 -7.48
C GLY A 64 -8.23 -8.52 -6.16
N ALA A 65 -9.36 -8.53 -5.45
CA ALA A 65 -9.53 -7.83 -4.18
C ALA A 65 -8.86 -8.53 -2.99
N THR A 66 -8.57 -9.83 -3.11
CA THR A 66 -8.14 -10.67 -1.98
C THR A 66 -6.65 -10.99 -1.95
N PHE A 67 -5.93 -10.86 -3.07
CA PHE A 67 -4.53 -11.29 -3.19
C PHE A 67 -3.63 -10.72 -2.08
N SER A 68 -3.71 -9.42 -1.81
CA SER A 68 -2.89 -8.77 -0.79
C SER A 68 -3.12 -9.33 0.61
N HIS A 69 -4.37 -9.65 0.93
CA HIS A 69 -4.76 -10.18 2.25
C HIS A 69 -4.35 -11.64 2.40
N LEU A 70 -4.65 -12.48 1.41
CA LEU A 70 -4.27 -13.89 1.40
C LEU A 70 -2.75 -14.06 1.45
N PHE A 71 -2.00 -13.24 0.72
CA PHE A 71 -0.54 -13.24 0.77
C PHE A 71 -0.01 -13.04 2.19
N LEU A 72 -0.58 -12.10 2.94
CA LEU A 72 -0.15 -11.81 4.32
C LEU A 72 -0.63 -12.88 5.31
N MET A 73 -1.75 -13.56 5.06
CA MET A 73 -2.18 -14.72 5.84
C MET A 73 -1.24 -15.91 5.63
N THR A 74 -0.75 -16.13 4.40
CA THR A 74 0.22 -17.19 4.10
C THR A 74 1.61 -16.89 4.66
N TYR A 75 2.05 -15.63 4.61
CA TYR A 75 3.38 -15.20 5.04
C TYR A 75 3.31 -14.26 6.25
N GLU A 76 2.74 -14.73 7.36
CA GLU A 76 2.47 -13.89 8.53
C GLU A 76 3.72 -13.22 9.12
N HIS A 77 4.88 -13.90 9.04
CA HIS A 77 6.18 -13.38 9.48
C HIS A 77 6.65 -12.14 8.71
N LEU A 78 6.01 -11.79 7.58
CA LEU A 78 6.31 -10.59 6.80
C LEU A 78 5.42 -9.39 7.15
N LYS A 79 4.43 -9.56 8.05
CA LYS A 79 3.57 -8.46 8.51
C LYS A 79 4.42 -7.46 9.32
N PRO A 80 4.57 -6.22 8.84
CA PRO A 80 5.37 -5.21 9.54
C PRO A 80 4.64 -4.68 10.78
N GLN A 81 5.40 -4.15 11.73
CA GLN A 81 4.81 -3.39 12.84
C GLN A 81 4.20 -2.08 12.33
N LYS A 82 3.09 -1.67 12.97
CA LYS A 82 2.39 -0.41 12.65
C LYS A 82 3.33 0.79 12.80
N PRO A 83 3.13 1.89 12.03
CA PRO A 83 3.93 3.10 12.16
C PRO A 83 3.90 3.62 13.60
N SER A 84 5.09 3.80 14.19
CA SER A 84 5.24 4.36 15.53
C SER A 84 4.93 5.86 15.59
N GLN A 85 5.04 6.54 14.45
CA GLN A 85 4.87 7.99 14.35
C GLN A 85 3.74 8.35 13.37
N ARG A 86 3.05 9.44 13.68
CA ARG A 86 2.09 10.10 12.80
C ARG A 86 2.52 11.54 12.60
N TYR A 87 2.15 12.12 11.47
CA TYR A 87 2.41 13.52 11.19
C TYR A 87 1.72 14.40 12.23
N VAL A 88 2.48 15.30 12.85
CA VAL A 88 1.96 16.31 13.77
C VAL A 88 2.13 17.67 13.10
N PRO A 89 1.04 18.27 12.56
CA PRO A 89 1.13 19.56 11.90
C PRO A 89 1.52 20.65 12.92
N ARG A 90 2.46 21.51 12.52
CA ARG A 90 2.96 22.60 13.35
C ARG A 90 3.07 23.90 12.56
N VAL A 91 2.74 25.02 13.20
CA VAL A 91 2.89 26.38 12.67
C VAL A 91 3.64 27.20 13.72
N PHE A 92 4.77 27.81 13.34
CA PHE A 92 5.70 28.49 14.26
C PHE A 92 6.11 27.63 15.48
N GLY A 93 6.20 26.32 15.32
CA GLY A 93 6.55 25.37 16.40
C GLY A 93 5.37 24.87 17.23
N PHE A 94 4.23 25.56 17.21
CA PHE A 94 3.00 25.18 17.92
C PHE A 94 2.24 24.10 17.18
N LYS A 95 1.70 23.12 17.93
CA LYS A 95 0.81 22.10 17.37
C LYS A 95 -0.52 22.74 17.00
N LEU A 96 -1.06 22.40 15.83
CA LEU A 96 -2.42 22.82 15.49
C LEU A 96 -3.45 22.08 16.37
N HIS A 97 -4.44 22.82 16.87
CA HIS A 97 -5.59 22.24 17.57
C HIS A 97 -6.46 21.45 16.59
N LYS A 98 -7.08 20.37 17.06
CA LYS A 98 -8.05 19.63 16.25
C LYS A 98 -9.38 20.40 16.28
N PRO A 99 -10.08 20.55 15.15
CA PRO A 99 -11.42 21.13 15.15
C PRO A 99 -12.40 20.29 15.98
#